data_AF-A0A523T128-F1
#
_entry.id   AF-A0A523T128-F1
#
_cell.length_a   1.000
_cell.length_b   1.000
_cell.length_c   1.000
_cell.angle_alpha   90.00
_cell.angle_beta   90.00
_cell.angle_gamma   90.00
#
_symmetry.space_group_name_H-M   'P 1'
#
loop_
_entity.id
_entity.type
_entity.pdbx_description
1 polymer ?
#
loop_
_entity_poly.entity_id
_entity_poly.type
_entity_poly.pdbx_seq_one_letter_code
_entity_poly.pdbx_strand_id
1 'polypeptide(L)'
;MITEREFIMSDEEVLKQAKKLGETIGNSEVWIDFKKAREVFKGDEGVQKLLTELREKEKKQAEKIEKGQPIEVYEKKEIQKLEEQLSQNKNFMEFLNYEKR
;
A
#
# COMPACT_ATOMS: atom_id res chain seq x y z
N MET A 1 2.50 7.21 -51.37
CA MET A 1 2.60 6.12 -50.36
C MET A 1 3.89 6.33 -49.60
N ILE A 2 3.80 6.78 -48.35
CA ILE A 2 4.94 6.85 -47.43
C ILE A 2 4.70 5.75 -46.42
N THR A 3 5.60 4.79 -46.38
CA THR A 3 5.59 3.61 -45.54
C THR A 3 5.74 4.00 -44.08
N GLU A 4 4.82 3.52 -43.24
CA GLU A 4 4.95 3.55 -41.79
C GLU A 4 6.22 2.75 -41.41
N ARG A 5 7.29 3.46 -41.03
CA ARG A 5 8.42 2.83 -40.35
C ARG A 5 7.97 2.57 -38.93
N GLU A 6 7.75 1.30 -38.59
CA GLU A 6 7.72 0.87 -37.19
C GLU A 6 9.06 1.23 -36.55
N PHE A 7 9.03 2.16 -35.61
CA PHE A 7 10.20 2.57 -34.85
C PHE A 7 10.47 1.51 -33.78
N ILE A 8 11.20 0.45 -34.14
CA ILE A 8 11.63 -0.56 -33.17
C ILE A 8 12.84 0.03 -32.41
N MET A 9 12.60 0.49 -31.18
CA MET A 9 13.66 0.91 -30.27
C MET A 9 14.53 -0.29 -29.88
N SER A 10 15.84 -0.09 -29.76
CA SER A 10 16.73 -1.11 -29.19
C SER A 10 16.49 -1.27 -27.68
N ASP A 11 16.81 -2.44 -27.13
CA ASP A 11 16.68 -2.73 -25.69
C ASP A 11 17.43 -1.69 -24.83
N GLU A 12 18.60 -1.24 -25.28
CA GLU A 12 19.39 -0.20 -24.60
C GLU A 12 18.66 1.15 -24.56
N GLU A 13 17.99 1.52 -25.65
CA GLU A 13 17.20 2.74 -25.73
C GLU A 13 15.94 2.66 -24.87
N VAL A 14 15.29 1.49 -24.83
CA VAL A 14 14.14 1.22 -23.95
C VAL A 14 14.56 1.36 -22.48
N LEU A 15 15.68 0.75 -22.09
CA LEU A 15 16.20 0.86 -20.72
C LEU A 15 16.56 2.30 -20.35
N LYS A 16 17.19 3.03 -21.27
CA LYS A 16 17.54 4.44 -21.05
C LYS A 16 16.30 5.31 -20.85
N GLN A 17 15.24 5.11 -21.63
CA GLN A 17 13.99 5.84 -21.47
C GLN A 17 13.26 5.44 -20.19
N ALA A 18 13.22 4.15 -19.85
CA ALA A 18 12.63 3.66 -18.61
C ALA A 18 13.33 4.25 -17.37
N LYS A 19 14.67 4.34 -17.39
CA LYS A 19 15.43 5.00 -16.32
C LYS A 19 15.07 6.48 -16.18
N LYS A 20 15.03 7.21 -17.29
CA LYS A 20 14.64 8.64 -17.30
C LYS A 20 13.21 8.83 -16.80
N LEU A 21 12.30 7.94 -17.16
CA LEU A 21 10.92 7.93 -16.67
C LEU A 21 10.88 7.71 -15.15
N GLY A 22 11.64 6.73 -14.64
CA GLY A 22 11.76 6.47 -13.21
C GLY A 22 12.31 7.66 -12.43
N GLU A 23 13.34 8.33 -12.94
CA GLU A 23 13.89 9.57 -12.35
C GLU A 23 12.86 10.71 -12.36
N THR A 24 12.08 10.83 -13.44
CA THR A 24 11.03 11.86 -13.55
C THR A 24 9.91 11.61 -12.54
N ILE A 25 9.47 10.36 -12.40
CA ILE A 25 8.49 9.95 -11.38
C ILE A 25 9.05 10.22 -9.98
N GLY A 26 10.31 9.83 -9.72
CA GLY A 26 10.97 10.02 -8.43
C GLY A 26 11.15 11.48 -8.01
N ASN A 27 11.11 12.42 -8.96
CA ASN A 27 11.17 13.86 -8.71
C ASN A 27 9.80 14.55 -8.78
N SER A 28 8.72 13.81 -9.07
CA SER A 28 7.37 14.35 -9.11
C SER A 28 6.90 14.76 -7.72
N GLU A 29 6.07 15.81 -7.65
CA GLU A 29 5.48 16.27 -6.39
C GLU A 29 4.65 15.16 -5.73
N VAL A 30 3.91 14.39 -6.52
CA VAL A 30 3.10 13.24 -6.05
C VAL A 30 3.97 12.21 -5.33
N TRP A 31 5.13 11.86 -5.89
CA TRP A 31 6.05 10.91 -5.26
C TRP A 31 6.69 11.48 -3.99
N ILE A 32 7.05 12.76 -4.00
CA ILE A 32 7.63 13.44 -2.83
C ILE A 32 6.62 13.45 -1.68
N ASP A 33 5.36 13.75 -1.95
CA ASP A 33 4.32 13.80 -0.92
C ASP A 33 3.93 12.40 -0.42
N PHE A 34 3.86 11.41 -1.31
CA PHE A 34 3.75 10.00 -0.89
C PHE A 34 4.90 9.59 0.04
N LYS A 35 6.15 9.95 -0.30
CA LYS A 35 7.32 9.63 0.52
C LYS A 35 7.21 10.27 1.92
N LYS A 36 6.77 11.52 2.02
CA LYS A 36 6.55 12.18 3.32
C LYS A 36 5.45 11.46 4.12
N ALA A 37 4.29 11.21 3.50
CA ALA A 37 3.18 10.52 4.15
C ALA A 37 3.59 9.12 4.63
N ARG A 38 4.39 8.40 3.85
CA ARG A 38 4.95 7.09 4.22
C ARG A 38 5.85 7.17 5.45
N GLU A 39 6.74 8.15 5.53
CA GLU A 39 7.64 8.28 6.69
C GLU A 39 6.87 8.69 7.95
N VAL A 40 5.86 9.57 7.84
CA VAL A 40 4.96 9.89 8.95
C VAL A 40 4.18 8.65 9.41
N PHE A 41 3.60 7.90 8.47
CA PHE A 41 2.87 6.65 8.75
C PHE A 41 3.75 5.61 9.45
N LYS A 42 4.99 5.41 8.99
CA LYS A 42 5.95 4.50 9.62
C LYS A 42 6.34 4.93 11.04
N GLY A 43 6.46 6.23 11.26
CA GLY A 43 6.81 6.81 12.56
C GLY A 43 5.64 6.82 13.57
N ASP A 44 4.40 6.61 13.12
CA ASP A 44 3.23 6.55 13.99
C ASP A 44 3.15 5.19 14.70
N GLU A 45 3.80 5.08 15.86
CA GLU A 45 3.79 3.87 16.68
C GLU A 45 2.38 3.38 17.03
N GLY A 46 1.40 4.30 17.16
CA GLY A 46 0.02 3.95 17.47
C GLY A 46 -0.59 3.14 16.33
N VAL A 47 -0.45 3.63 15.10
CA VAL A 47 -0.91 2.92 13.89
C VAL A 47 -0.17 1.60 13.70
N GLN A 48 1.15 1.57 13.90
CA GLN A 48 1.92 0.34 13.74
C GLN A 48 1.49 -0.74 14.74
N LYS A 49 1.16 -0.36 15.98
CA LYS A 49 0.59 -1.28 16.98
C LYS A 49 -0.78 -1.81 16.55
N LEU A 50 -1.67 -0.93 16.10
CA LEU A 50 -3.00 -1.33 15.62
C LEU A 50 -2.93 -2.30 14.42
N LEU A 51 -2.05 -2.03 13.45
CA LEU A 51 -1.83 -2.91 12.30
C LEU A 51 -1.25 -4.27 12.71
N THR A 52 -0.34 -4.28 13.69
CA THR A 52 0.23 -5.53 14.21
C THR A 52 -0.85 -6.37 14.88
N GLU A 53 -1.66 -5.75 15.75
CA GLU A 53 -2.75 -6.43 16.44
C GLU A 53 -3.82 -6.96 15.46
N LEU A 54 -4.19 -6.15 14.46
CA LEU A 54 -5.12 -6.54 13.42
C LEU A 54 -4.61 -7.78 12.68
N ARG A 55 -3.35 -7.76 12.22
CA ARG A 55 -2.73 -8.87 11.51
C ARG A 55 -2.67 -10.14 12.34
N GLU A 56 -2.39 -10.04 13.64
CA GLU A 56 -2.39 -11.19 14.53
C GLU A 56 -3.79 -11.80 14.70
N LYS A 57 -4.83 -10.96 14.82
CA LYS A 57 -6.21 -11.43 14.93
C LYS A 57 -6.71 -12.06 13.62
N GLU A 58 -6.43 -11.44 12.48
CA GLU A 58 -6.77 -12.00 11.16
C GLU A 58 -6.06 -13.34 10.92
N LYS A 59 -4.78 -13.46 11.30
CA LYS A 59 -4.04 -14.72 11.21
C LYS A 59 -4.69 -15.81 12.05
N LYS A 60 -5.04 -15.52 13.32
CA LYS A 60 -5.74 -16.48 14.20
C LYS A 60 -7.09 -16.88 13.62
N GLN A 61 -7.82 -15.95 13.03
CA GLN A 61 -9.09 -16.22 12.37
C GLN A 61 -8.90 -17.14 11.15
N ALA A 62 -7.89 -16.89 10.31
CA ALA A 62 -7.56 -17.74 9.18
C ALA A 62 -7.19 -19.17 9.61
N GLU A 63 -6.38 -19.31 10.67
CA GLU A 63 -6.03 -20.62 11.24
C GLU A 63 -7.26 -21.38 11.77
N LYS A 64 -8.23 -20.68 12.37
CA LYS A 64 -9.49 -21.29 12.82
C LYS A 64 -10.32 -21.78 11.63
N ILE A 65 -10.42 -20.97 10.57
CA ILE A 65 -11.13 -21.35 9.33
C ILE A 65 -10.51 -22.61 8.73
N GLU A 66 -9.17 -22.65 8.62
CA GLU A 66 -8.44 -23.81 8.10
C GLU A 66 -8.70 -25.08 8.93
N LYS A 67 -8.80 -24.93 10.25
CA LYS A 67 -9.08 -26.04 11.19
C LYS A 67 -10.58 -26.38 11.30
N GLY A 68 -11.47 -25.70 10.57
CA GLY A 68 -12.92 -25.85 10.69
C GLY A 68 -13.48 -25.45 12.05
N GLN A 69 -12.75 -24.62 12.80
CA GLN A 69 -13.17 -24.12 14.11
C GLN A 69 -14.12 -22.93 13.95
N PRO A 70 -15.15 -22.82 14.81
CA PRO A 70 -16.04 -21.67 14.79
C PRO A 70 -15.28 -20.38 15.14
N ILE A 71 -15.68 -19.29 14.49
CA ILE A 71 -15.23 -17.94 14.82
C ILE A 71 -16.32 -17.28 15.65
N GLU A 72 -15.95 -16.83 16.83
CA GLU A 72 -16.88 -16.20 17.76
C GLU A 72 -17.24 -14.77 17.31
N VAL A 73 -18.45 -14.33 17.65
CA VAL A 73 -18.93 -12.99 17.26
C VAL A 73 -18.05 -11.89 17.85
N TYR A 74 -17.52 -12.07 19.06
CA TYR A 74 -16.64 -11.07 19.68
C TYR A 74 -15.33 -10.91 18.91
N GLU A 75 -14.77 -11.98 18.33
CA GLU A 75 -13.53 -11.92 17.55
C GLU A 75 -13.71 -11.06 16.29
N LYS A 76 -14.86 -11.20 15.62
CA LYS A 76 -15.22 -10.35 14.48
C LYS A 76 -15.35 -8.88 14.88
N LYS A 77 -15.96 -8.62 16.03
CA LYS A 77 -16.12 -7.25 16.56
C LYS A 77 -14.79 -6.62 16.94
N GLU A 78 -13.82 -7.39 17.43
CA GLU A 78 -12.49 -6.87 17.74
C GLU A 78 -11.74 -6.44 16.48
N ILE A 79 -11.80 -7.25 15.41
CA ILE A 79 -11.23 -6.88 14.10
C ILE A 79 -11.90 -5.61 13.57
N GLN A 80 -13.24 -5.56 13.55
CA GLN A 80 -13.98 -4.37 13.11
C GLN A 80 -13.60 -3.12 13.89
N LYS A 81 -13.43 -3.22 15.20
CA LYS A 81 -13.00 -2.09 16.04
C LYS A 81 -11.60 -1.60 15.68
N LEU A 82 -10.67 -2.51 15.40
CA LEU A 82 -9.31 -2.14 14.97
C LEU A 82 -9.33 -1.46 13.59
N GLU A 83 -10.14 -1.97 12.67
CA GLU A 83 -10.36 -1.35 11.36
C GLU A 83 -10.97 0.05 11.48
N GLU A 84 -11.96 0.23 12.36
CA GLU A 84 -12.55 1.54 12.66
C GLU A 84 -11.50 2.51 13.23
N GLN A 85 -10.69 2.06 14.19
CA GLN A 85 -9.63 2.88 14.79
C GLN A 85 -8.57 3.30 13.77
N LEU A 86 -8.17 2.39 12.88
CA LEU A 86 -7.28 2.69 11.77
C LEU A 86 -7.92 3.70 10.80
N SER A 87 -9.19 3.52 10.44
CA SER A 87 -9.92 4.41 9.53
C SER A 87 -10.08 5.85 10.06
N GLN A 88 -10.00 6.04 11.38
CA GLN A 88 -10.05 7.35 12.03
C GLN A 88 -8.66 7.98 12.19
N ASN A 89 -7.59 7.21 12.02
CA ASN A 89 -6.23 7.74 12.13
C ASN A 89 -5.86 8.53 10.86
N LYS A 90 -5.57 9.82 11.05
CA LYS A 90 -5.23 10.74 9.95
C LYS A 90 -3.99 10.29 9.18
N ASN A 91 -2.92 9.88 9.85
CA ASN A 91 -1.66 9.50 9.21
C ASN A 91 -1.82 8.25 8.34
N PHE A 92 -2.60 7.29 8.82
CA PHE A 92 -2.94 6.09 8.05
C PHE A 92 -3.78 6.43 6.81
N MET A 93 -4.85 7.22 6.98
CA MET A 93 -5.73 7.59 5.87
C MET A 93 -5.02 8.48 4.83
N GLU A 94 -4.15 9.39 5.29
CA GLU A 94 -3.34 10.23 4.42
C GLU A 94 -2.35 9.39 3.61
N PHE A 95 -1.67 8.42 4.24
CA PHE A 95 -0.84 7.45 3.54
C PHE A 95 -1.61 6.65 2.48
N LEU A 96 -2.77 6.08 2.84
CA LEU A 96 -3.61 5.32 1.89
C LEU A 96 -4.12 6.18 0.71
N ASN A 97 -4.38 7.47 0.95
CA ASN A 97 -4.80 8.38 -0.12
C ASN A 97 -3.68 8.62 -1.14
N TYR A 98 -2.42 8.74 -0.69
CA TYR A 98 -1.29 8.85 -1.60
C TYR A 98 -0.93 7.51 -2.27
N GLU A 99 -1.12 6.37 -1.59
CA GLU A 99 -0.87 5.05 -2.15
C GLU A 99 -1.80 4.71 -3.33
N LYS A 100 -3.02 5.25 -3.32
CA LYS A 100 -4.04 5.04 -4.38
C LYS A 100 -3.92 5.99 -5.57
N ARG A 101 -3.05 7.00 -5.50
CA ARG A 101 -2.84 8.02 -6.53
C ARG A 101 -1.77 7.59 -7.52
#